data_AF-A0A4R5DU16-F1
#
_entry.id   AF-A0A4R5DU16-F1
#
_cell.length_a   1.000
_cell.length_b   1.000
_cell.length_c   1.000
_cell.angle_alpha   90.00
_cell.angle_beta   90.00
_cell.angle_gamma   90.00
#
_symmetry.space_group_name_H-M   'P 1'
#
loop_
_entity.id
_entity.type
_entity.pdbx_description
1 polymer ?
#
loop_
_entity_poly.entity_id
_entity_poly.type
_entity_poly.pdbx_seq_one_letter_code
_entity_poly.pdbx_strand_id
1 'polypeptide(L)'
;MTVKLFLRVLLANCLIIICFNLLTLLPDFKSYALAPGHRILTGLCLYGFQFAMTWYLLKDQRNWLTFPFKAKFLIKGAIAFLIALSLTAVFVSMLDDRMETSDNTDQWLVFFQIFLLNSLPGALMEEWLFRCFPFRLAHTHSLKMPSNIFFLLMLLLFTLIHIPAYLFQYDAGLSSLGNIFVSGIFLFLIYFMTRNVVYTALFHAFCNNPKFVTESTLNWQYFYASIFLVTIAWPLIENQVAKRRMEKEDVG
;
A
#
# COMPACT_ATOMS: atom_id res chain seq x y z
N MET A 1 -21.71 6.51 6.04
CA MET A 1 -21.02 7.39 5.07
C MET A 1 -21.76 7.34 3.75
N THR A 2 -22.17 8.46 3.15
CA THR A 2 -22.96 8.35 1.91
C THR A 2 -22.10 7.93 0.71
N VAL A 3 -22.68 7.19 -0.23
CA VAL A 3 -22.02 6.83 -1.50
C VAL A 3 -21.57 8.09 -2.26
N LYS A 4 -22.37 9.17 -2.20
CA LYS A 4 -22.03 10.47 -2.79
C LYS A 4 -20.76 11.06 -2.20
N LEU A 5 -20.57 10.99 -0.88
CA LEU A 5 -19.35 11.47 -0.24
C LEU A 5 -18.15 10.60 -0.62
N PHE A 6 -18.31 9.27 -0.63
CA PHE A 6 -17.28 8.35 -1.10
C PHE A 6 -16.80 8.69 -2.51
N LEU A 7 -17.72 8.84 -3.47
CA LEU A 7 -17.40 9.16 -4.85
C LEU A 7 -16.68 10.51 -4.98
N ARG A 8 -17.04 11.51 -4.16
CA ARG A 8 -16.36 12.81 -4.14
C ARG A 8 -14.92 12.69 -3.65
N VAL A 9 -14.70 11.97 -2.56
CA VAL A 9 -13.35 11.74 -2.02
C VAL A 9 -12.50 10.94 -3.01
N LEU A 10 -13.07 9.89 -3.60
CA LEU A 10 -12.40 9.07 -4.61
C LEU A 10 -12.01 9.89 -5.83
N LEU A 11 -12.98 10.62 -6.42
CA LEU A 11 -12.74 11.45 -7.59
C LEU A 11 -11.70 12.54 -7.32
N ALA A 12 -11.79 13.26 -6.19
CA ALA A 12 -10.85 14.30 -5.85
C ALA A 12 -9.41 13.76 -5.77
N ASN A 13 -9.21 12.62 -5.09
CA ASN A 13 -7.88 12.02 -4.99
C ASN A 13 -7.38 11.48 -6.34
N CYS A 14 -8.22 10.82 -7.14
CA CYS A 14 -7.85 10.37 -8.48
C CYS A 14 -7.44 11.56 -9.37
N LEU A 15 -8.16 12.68 -9.33
CA LEU A 15 -7.81 13.88 -10.07
C LEU A 15 -6.48 14.47 -9.60
N ILE A 16 -6.20 14.49 -8.29
CA ILE A 16 -4.90 14.95 -7.78
C ILE A 16 -3.75 14.08 -8.32
N ILE A 17 -3.91 12.75 -8.30
CA ILE A 17 -2.90 11.81 -8.82
C ILE A 17 -2.67 12.05 -10.31
N ILE A 18 -3.75 12.11 -11.10
CA ILE A 18 -3.67 12.34 -12.54
C ILE A 18 -3.03 13.71 -12.84
N CYS A 19 -3.47 14.78 -12.18
CA CYS A 19 -2.92 16.11 -12.37
C CYS A 19 -1.43 16.16 -12.04
N PHE A 20 -1.00 15.55 -10.93
CA PHE A 20 0.41 15.48 -10.56
C PHE A 20 1.24 14.74 -11.64
N ASN A 21 0.77 13.59 -12.09
CA ASN A 21 1.44 12.83 -13.15
C ASN A 21 1.40 13.55 -14.52
N LEU A 22 0.39 14.39 -14.78
CA LEU A 22 0.37 15.22 -15.99
C LEU A 22 1.33 16.41 -15.87
N LEU A 23 1.58 16.93 -14.66
CA LEU A 23 2.60 17.98 -14.48
C LEU A 23 4.00 17.49 -14.87
N THR A 24 4.28 16.18 -14.80
CA THR A 24 5.56 15.62 -15.27
C THR A 24 5.71 15.63 -16.80
N LEU A 25 4.69 16.05 -17.54
CA LEU A 25 4.85 16.40 -18.97
C LEU A 25 5.68 17.67 -19.17
N LEU A 26 5.73 18.55 -18.17
CA LEU A 26 6.56 19.75 -18.20
C LEU A 26 8.01 19.36 -17.85
N PRO A 27 8.99 19.49 -18.78
CA PRO A 27 10.35 19.00 -18.55
C PRO A 27 11.00 19.58 -17.29
N ASP A 28 10.81 20.89 -17.04
CA ASP A 28 11.37 21.56 -15.86
C ASP A 28 10.78 21.00 -14.57
N PHE A 29 9.46 20.74 -14.56
CA PHE A 29 8.80 20.12 -13.41
C PHE A 29 9.26 18.67 -13.22
N LYS A 30 9.36 17.86 -14.29
CA LYS A 30 9.87 16.48 -14.22
C LYS A 30 11.29 16.45 -13.65
N SER A 31 12.19 17.30 -14.16
CA SER A 31 13.57 17.41 -13.66
C SER A 31 13.64 17.83 -12.20
N TYR A 32 12.84 18.83 -11.80
CA TYR A 32 12.79 19.29 -10.41
C TYR A 32 12.19 18.22 -9.49
N ALA A 33 11.00 17.72 -9.81
CA ALA A 33 10.23 16.80 -8.98
C ALA A 33 10.93 15.44 -8.78
N LEU A 34 11.67 14.96 -9.79
CA LEU A 34 12.35 13.67 -9.75
C LEU A 34 13.82 13.77 -9.31
N ALA A 35 14.36 14.98 -9.12
CA ALA A 35 15.71 15.16 -8.61
C ALA A 35 15.85 14.48 -7.22
N PRO A 36 16.94 13.74 -6.95
CA PRO A 36 17.10 12.97 -5.71
C PRO A 36 16.86 13.76 -4.42
N GLY A 37 17.25 15.03 -4.37
CA GLY A 37 17.06 15.92 -3.21
C GLY A 37 15.64 16.46 -3.06
N HIS A 38 14.84 16.50 -4.13
CA HIS A 38 13.50 17.11 -4.13
C HIS A 38 12.38 16.06 -4.11
N ARG A 39 12.63 14.82 -4.54
CA ARG A 39 11.60 13.78 -4.62
C ARG A 39 10.84 13.54 -3.31
N ILE A 40 11.55 13.59 -2.17
CA ILE A 40 10.93 13.41 -0.84
C ILE A 40 10.00 14.59 -0.54
N LEU A 41 10.49 15.82 -0.73
CA LEU A 41 9.70 17.02 -0.50
C LEU A 41 8.46 17.06 -1.41
N THR A 42 8.63 16.78 -2.71
CA THR A 42 7.52 16.73 -3.66
C THR A 42 6.49 15.68 -3.27
N GLY A 43 6.93 14.47 -2.90
CA GLY A 43 6.04 13.41 -2.40
C GLY A 43 5.28 13.85 -1.15
N LEU A 44 5.98 14.37 -0.14
CA LEU A 44 5.35 14.87 1.09
C LEU A 44 4.33 15.98 0.83
N CYS A 45 4.64 16.92 -0.08
CA CYS A 45 3.71 17.98 -0.48
C CYS A 45 2.46 17.39 -1.15
N LEU A 46 2.62 16.43 -2.06
CA LEU A 46 1.51 15.76 -2.75
C LEU A 46 0.63 14.99 -1.75
N TYR A 47 1.22 14.13 -0.93
CA TYR A 47 0.48 13.31 0.03
C TYR A 47 -0.14 14.15 1.15
N GLY A 48 0.54 15.21 1.59
CA GLY A 48 0.00 16.19 2.53
C GLY A 48 -1.22 16.91 1.96
N PHE A 49 -1.17 17.32 0.70
CA PHE A 49 -2.31 17.94 0.01
C PHE A 49 -3.48 16.95 -0.16
N GLN A 50 -3.22 15.71 -0.59
CA GLN A 50 -4.22 14.65 -0.69
C GLN A 50 -4.90 14.37 0.65
N PHE A 51 -4.11 14.27 1.72
CA PHE A 51 -4.62 14.04 3.07
C PHE A 51 -5.48 15.21 3.56
N ALA A 52 -4.99 16.45 3.40
CA ALA A 52 -5.73 17.65 3.78
C ALA A 52 -7.05 17.78 3.02
N MET A 53 -7.05 17.54 1.71
CA MET A 53 -8.25 17.54 0.87
C MET A 53 -9.24 16.48 1.33
N THR A 54 -8.76 15.26 1.58
CA THR A 54 -9.58 14.15 2.08
C THR A 54 -10.20 14.46 3.43
N TRP A 55 -9.41 14.99 4.37
CA TRP A 55 -9.85 15.41 5.69
C TRP A 55 -10.93 16.50 5.63
N TYR A 56 -10.74 17.48 4.74
CA TYR A 56 -11.70 18.55 4.48
C TYR A 56 -13.03 17.98 3.94
N LEU A 57 -12.97 17.10 2.94
CA LEU A 57 -14.16 16.51 2.32
C LEU A 57 -14.95 15.62 3.28
N LEU A 58 -14.28 14.87 4.16
CA LEU A 58 -14.93 13.95 5.09
C LEU A 58 -15.75 14.66 6.18
N LYS A 59 -15.48 15.93 6.50
CA LYS A 59 -16.20 16.71 7.53
C LYS A 59 -16.36 15.93 8.85
N ASP A 60 -17.59 15.64 9.27
CA ASP A 60 -17.89 14.93 10.52
C ASP A 60 -17.52 13.44 10.49
N GLN A 61 -17.12 12.92 9.33
CA GLN A 61 -16.76 11.51 9.11
C GLN A 61 -15.23 11.30 9.02
N ARG A 62 -14.43 12.22 9.59
CA ARG A 62 -12.95 12.12 9.65
C ARG A 62 -12.45 10.84 10.33
N ASN A 63 -13.25 10.24 11.22
CA ASN A 63 -12.91 8.96 11.84
C ASN A 63 -12.73 7.82 10.81
N TRP A 64 -13.25 7.94 9.59
CA TRP A 64 -12.99 6.99 8.50
C TRP A 64 -11.54 7.01 8.02
N LEU A 65 -10.88 8.17 8.09
CA LEU A 65 -9.47 8.31 7.73
C LEU A 65 -8.56 7.75 8.82
N THR A 66 -8.90 7.97 10.09
CA THR A 66 -8.02 7.60 11.23
C THR A 66 -8.26 6.19 11.77
N PHE A 67 -9.43 5.59 11.55
CA PHE A 67 -9.77 4.25 12.04
C PHE A 67 -8.71 3.16 11.73
N PRO A 68 -8.17 3.08 10.51
CA PRO A 68 -7.19 2.04 10.17
C PRO A 68 -5.85 2.21 10.89
N PHE A 69 -5.60 3.40 11.46
CA PHE A 69 -4.38 3.78 12.17
C PHE A 69 -4.52 3.67 13.69
N LYS A 70 -5.54 2.97 14.20
CA LYS A 70 -5.59 2.65 15.63
C LYS A 70 -4.38 1.77 15.99
N ALA A 71 -3.80 2.00 17.17
CA ALA A 71 -2.59 1.32 17.65
C ALA A 71 -2.62 -0.21 17.45
N LYS A 72 -3.77 -0.85 17.70
CA LYS A 72 -3.92 -2.31 17.49
C LYS A 72 -3.66 -2.76 16.04
N PHE A 73 -4.07 -1.99 15.04
CA PHE A 73 -3.87 -2.34 13.63
C PHE A 73 -2.45 -2.02 13.19
N LEU A 74 -1.90 -0.90 13.65
CA LEU A 74 -0.50 -0.52 13.45
C LEU A 74 0.45 -1.59 13.96
N ILE A 75 0.32 -1.96 15.24
CA ILE A 75 1.20 -2.95 15.89
C ILE A 75 1.07 -4.31 15.20
N LYS A 76 -0.15 -4.81 14.97
CA LYS A 76 -0.36 -6.08 14.26
C LYS A 76 0.23 -6.07 12.85
N GLY A 77 0.03 -4.98 12.12
CA GLY A 77 0.54 -4.85 10.75
C GLY A 77 2.07 -4.80 10.72
N ALA A 78 2.68 -4.05 11.62
CA ALA A 78 4.12 -3.96 11.77
C ALA A 78 4.75 -5.31 12.16
N ILE A 79 4.19 -6.01 13.16
CA ILE A 79 4.68 -7.33 13.58
C ILE A 79 4.59 -8.33 12.42
N ALA A 80 3.47 -8.40 11.72
CA ALA A 80 3.30 -9.31 10.59
C ALA A 80 4.27 -9.00 9.45
N PHE A 81 4.51 -7.72 9.18
CA PHE A 81 5.49 -7.30 8.19
C PHE A 81 6.92 -7.70 8.59
N LEU A 82 7.29 -7.51 9.85
CA LEU A 82 8.58 -7.98 10.38
C LEU A 82 8.73 -9.50 10.28
N ILE A 83 7.68 -10.26 10.58
CA ILE A 83 7.69 -11.72 10.40
C ILE A 83 7.93 -12.07 8.93
N ALA A 84 7.25 -11.41 7.99
CA ALA A 84 7.45 -11.65 6.57
C ALA A 84 8.89 -11.32 6.11
N LEU A 85 9.46 -10.23 6.61
CA LEU A 85 10.87 -9.89 6.34
C LEU A 85 11.83 -10.93 6.90
N SER A 86 11.61 -11.39 8.14
CA SER A 86 12.44 -12.43 8.75
C SER A 86 12.35 -13.76 8.00
N LEU A 87 11.15 -14.17 7.60
CA LEU A 87 10.95 -15.38 6.78
C LEU A 87 11.66 -15.25 5.42
N THR A 88 11.61 -14.07 4.82
CA THR A 88 12.31 -13.78 3.56
C THR A 88 13.82 -13.94 3.75
N ALA A 89 14.38 -13.34 4.80
CA ALA A 89 15.79 -13.46 5.12
C ALA A 89 16.21 -14.93 5.35
N VAL A 90 15.38 -15.71 6.06
CA VAL A 90 15.59 -17.15 6.25
C VAL A 90 15.59 -17.89 4.91
N PHE A 91 14.58 -17.69 4.06
CA PHE A 91 14.53 -18.34 2.75
C PHE A 91 15.71 -17.99 1.87
N VAL A 92 16.10 -16.71 1.82
CA VAL A 92 17.28 -16.28 1.06
C VAL A 92 18.54 -16.97 1.60
N SER A 93 18.76 -16.96 2.92
CA SER A 93 19.94 -17.58 3.54
C SER A 93 20.01 -19.10 3.34
N MET A 94 18.87 -19.77 3.18
CA MET A 94 18.80 -21.23 3.03
C MET A 94 18.78 -21.71 1.58
N LEU A 95 18.29 -20.88 0.66
CA LEU A 95 17.95 -21.30 -0.71
C LEU A 95 18.72 -20.53 -1.79
N ASP A 96 19.42 -19.46 -1.44
CA ASP A 96 20.19 -18.65 -2.37
C ASP A 96 21.67 -18.57 -1.96
N ASP A 97 22.49 -19.43 -2.57
CA ASP A 97 23.94 -19.49 -2.35
C ASP A 97 24.69 -18.24 -2.88
N ARG A 98 24.00 -17.33 -3.58
CA ARG A 98 24.59 -16.14 -4.23
C ARG A 98 24.38 -14.85 -3.44
N MET A 99 24.21 -14.95 -2.14
CA MET A 99 23.95 -13.79 -1.30
C MET A 99 25.23 -12.94 -1.14
N GLU A 100 25.45 -12.00 -2.06
CA GLU A 100 26.40 -10.90 -1.85
C GLU A 100 25.78 -9.94 -0.82
N THR A 101 26.44 -9.84 0.33
CA THR A 101 26.08 -8.85 1.35
C THR A 101 26.77 -7.54 0.96
N SER A 102 26.00 -6.58 0.47
CA SER A 102 26.54 -5.23 0.26
C SER A 102 26.57 -4.49 1.59
N ASP A 103 27.76 -4.20 2.10
CA ASP A 103 27.99 -3.57 3.41
C ASP A 103 27.74 -2.04 3.40
N ASN A 104 26.91 -1.57 2.46
CA ASN A 104 26.78 -0.15 2.16
C ASN A 104 25.73 0.52 3.06
N THR A 105 26.16 0.89 4.27
CA THR A 105 25.33 1.59 5.27
C THR A 105 24.65 2.85 4.71
N ASP A 106 25.29 3.57 3.77
CA ASP A 106 24.73 4.78 3.16
C ASP A 106 23.50 4.46 2.27
N GLN A 107 23.49 3.31 1.60
CA GLN A 107 22.34 2.87 0.80
C GLN A 107 21.12 2.59 1.68
N TRP A 108 21.32 2.00 2.87
CA TRP A 108 20.25 1.75 3.82
C TRP A 108 19.65 3.05 4.37
N LEU A 109 20.48 4.04 4.70
CA LEU A 109 19.97 5.34 5.16
C LEU A 109 19.11 6.01 4.09
N VAL A 110 19.59 6.04 2.84
CA VAL A 110 18.85 6.59 1.70
C VAL A 110 17.54 5.82 1.47
N PHE A 111 17.59 4.49 1.55
CA PHE A 111 16.40 3.64 1.46
C PHE A 111 15.35 4.00 2.52
N PHE A 112 15.74 4.01 3.80
CA PHE A 112 14.80 4.28 4.89
C PHE A 112 14.18 5.67 4.77
N GLN A 113 14.96 6.67 4.33
CA GLN A 113 14.43 8.00 4.06
C GLN A 113 13.37 7.99 2.95
N ILE A 114 13.64 7.36 1.81
CA ILE A 114 12.66 7.25 0.71
C ILE A 114 11.44 6.44 1.16
N PHE A 115 11.68 5.29 1.78
CA PHE A 115 10.62 4.38 2.22
C PHE A 115 9.68 5.08 3.21
N LEU A 116 10.21 5.68 4.28
CA LEU A 116 9.41 6.29 5.33
C LEU A 116 8.77 7.62 4.91
N LEU A 117 9.47 8.45 4.14
CA LEU A 117 9.03 9.81 3.86
C LEU A 117 8.36 9.98 2.49
N ASN A 118 8.39 8.96 1.64
CA ASN A 118 7.79 9.04 0.31
C ASN A 118 6.89 7.82 0.05
N SER A 119 7.47 6.62 0.03
CA SER A 119 6.73 5.45 -0.45
C SER A 119 5.68 4.93 0.51
N LEU A 120 5.94 4.94 1.82
CA LEU A 120 4.98 4.53 2.84
C LEU A 120 3.78 5.49 2.95
N PRO A 121 3.96 6.83 3.02
CA PRO A 121 2.83 7.76 2.98
C PRO A 121 1.95 7.59 1.73
N GLY A 122 2.57 7.45 0.55
CA GLY A 122 1.84 7.21 -0.69
C GLY A 122 1.07 5.90 -0.67
N ALA A 123 1.74 4.79 -0.34
CA ALA A 123 1.12 3.47 -0.23
C ALA A 123 -0.02 3.46 0.80
N LEU A 124 0.15 4.11 1.95
CA LEU A 124 -0.92 4.22 2.97
C LEU A 124 -2.15 4.93 2.41
N MET A 125 -1.96 6.02 1.69
CA MET A 125 -3.06 6.78 1.10
C MET A 125 -3.77 5.97 0.00
N GLU A 126 -3.01 5.31 -0.86
CA GLU A 126 -3.55 4.47 -1.95
C GLU A 126 -4.28 3.23 -1.41
N GLU A 127 -3.67 2.50 -0.47
CA GLU A 127 -4.31 1.34 0.16
C GLU A 127 -5.55 1.74 0.96
N TRP A 128 -5.51 2.90 1.62
CA TRP A 128 -6.70 3.45 2.25
C TRP A 128 -7.80 3.72 1.21
N LEU A 129 -7.47 4.45 0.14
CA LEU A 129 -8.42 4.95 -0.84
C LEU A 129 -9.04 3.86 -1.72
N PHE A 130 -8.24 2.91 -2.18
CA PHE A 130 -8.66 1.91 -3.17
C PHE A 130 -9.01 0.55 -2.57
N ARG A 131 -8.58 0.26 -1.32
CA ARG A 131 -8.87 -1.04 -0.67
C ARG A 131 -9.72 -0.85 0.58
N CYS A 132 -9.26 -0.06 1.54
CA CYS A 132 -9.96 0.08 2.81
C CYS A 132 -11.31 0.79 2.68
N PHE A 133 -11.29 1.96 2.04
CA PHE A 133 -12.44 2.85 1.93
C PHE A 133 -13.60 2.23 1.13
N PRO A 134 -13.38 1.60 -0.03
CA PRO A 134 -14.44 0.93 -0.77
C PRO A 134 -14.95 -0.29 0.00
N PHE A 135 -14.06 -1.12 0.56
CA PHE A 135 -14.47 -2.31 1.32
C PHE A 135 -15.43 -1.96 2.46
N ARG A 136 -15.10 -0.94 3.25
CA ARG A 136 -15.96 -0.50 4.37
C ARG A 136 -17.28 0.08 3.89
N LEU A 137 -17.29 0.83 2.77
CA LEU A 137 -18.54 1.33 2.19
C LEU A 137 -19.45 0.17 1.79
N ALA A 138 -18.92 -0.82 1.07
CA ALA A 138 -19.66 -1.99 0.63
C ALA A 138 -20.28 -2.76 1.80
N HIS A 139 -19.52 -2.94 2.89
CA HIS A 139 -19.99 -3.62 4.09
C HIS A 139 -21.02 -2.80 4.89
N THR A 140 -20.84 -1.49 5.00
CA THR A 140 -21.72 -0.62 5.82
C THR A 140 -23.06 -0.33 5.14
N HIS A 141 -23.08 -0.26 3.80
CA HIS A 141 -24.25 0.20 3.05
C HIS A 141 -24.94 -0.90 2.25
N SER A 142 -24.57 -2.17 2.45
CA SER A 142 -25.13 -3.34 1.75
C SER A 142 -25.42 -3.03 0.29
N LEU A 143 -24.37 -2.56 -0.42
CA LEU A 143 -24.51 -2.12 -1.81
C LEU A 143 -25.17 -3.23 -2.61
N LYS A 144 -26.15 -2.88 -3.46
CA LYS A 144 -26.84 -3.84 -4.35
C LYS A 144 -25.90 -4.50 -5.37
N MET A 145 -24.67 -4.00 -5.48
CA MET A 145 -23.66 -4.52 -6.38
C MET A 145 -22.86 -5.64 -5.70
N PRO A 146 -22.68 -6.80 -6.36
CA PRO A 146 -21.79 -7.85 -5.90
C PRO A 146 -20.39 -7.33 -5.55
N SER A 147 -19.84 -7.78 -4.43
CA SER A 147 -18.57 -7.28 -3.88
C SER A 147 -17.40 -7.47 -4.85
N ASN A 148 -17.35 -8.62 -5.54
CA ASN A 148 -16.38 -8.92 -6.60
C ASN A 148 -16.40 -7.90 -7.75
N ILE A 149 -17.58 -7.47 -8.20
CA ILE A 149 -17.69 -6.43 -9.25
C ILE A 149 -17.16 -5.10 -8.73
N PHE A 150 -17.50 -4.73 -7.49
CA PHE A 150 -17.00 -3.49 -6.90
C PHE A 150 -15.47 -3.47 -6.79
N PHE A 151 -14.87 -4.59 -6.38
CA PHE A 151 -13.42 -4.72 -6.30
C PHE A 151 -12.76 -4.64 -7.67
N LEU A 152 -13.33 -5.30 -8.68
CA LEU A 152 -12.83 -5.20 -10.05
C LEU A 152 -12.86 -3.75 -10.54
N LEU A 153 -13.93 -3.00 -10.26
CA LEU A 153 -14.01 -1.57 -10.62
C LEU A 153 -12.94 -0.73 -9.91
N MET A 154 -12.71 -0.97 -8.61
CA MET A 154 -11.65 -0.27 -7.88
C MET A 154 -10.25 -0.62 -8.39
N LEU A 155 -10.03 -1.88 -8.77
CA LEU A 155 -8.77 -2.35 -9.36
C LEU A 155 -8.51 -1.73 -10.74
N LEU A 156 -9.55 -1.68 -11.59
CA LEU A 156 -9.47 -1.02 -12.89
C LEU A 156 -9.18 0.47 -12.70
N LEU A 157 -9.91 1.15 -11.82
CA LEU A 157 -9.66 2.56 -11.51
C LEU A 157 -8.22 2.78 -11.00
N PHE A 158 -7.76 1.97 -10.04
CA PHE A 158 -6.39 1.99 -9.55
C PHE A 158 -5.39 1.85 -10.70
N THR A 159 -5.61 0.92 -11.63
CA THR A 159 -4.70 0.74 -12.77
C THR A 159 -4.73 1.93 -13.73
N LEU A 160 -5.93 2.47 -14.01
CA LEU A 160 -6.11 3.58 -14.95
C LEU A 160 -5.45 4.88 -14.46
N ILE A 161 -5.50 5.19 -13.16
CA ILE A 161 -4.88 6.41 -12.63
C ILE A 161 -3.34 6.40 -12.73
N HIS A 162 -2.73 5.23 -12.96
CA HIS A 162 -1.29 5.07 -13.15
C HIS A 162 -0.84 5.25 -14.61
N ILE A 163 -1.76 5.27 -15.58
CA ILE A 163 -1.42 5.45 -17.00
C ILE A 163 -0.51 6.66 -17.21
N PRO A 164 -0.82 7.87 -16.69
CA PRO A 164 0.01 9.04 -16.96
C PRO A 164 1.42 8.92 -16.36
N ALA A 165 1.57 8.33 -15.17
CA ALA A 165 2.89 8.09 -14.58
C ALA A 165 3.72 7.15 -15.46
N TYR A 166 3.13 6.04 -15.90
CA TYR A 166 3.86 5.07 -16.73
C TYR A 166 4.25 5.64 -18.08
N LEU A 167 3.34 6.36 -18.75
CA LEU A 167 3.63 6.92 -20.07
C LEU A 167 4.60 8.10 -20.02
N PHE A 168 4.51 8.97 -19.00
CA PHE A 168 5.18 10.27 -19.03
C PHE A 168 6.30 10.42 -17.99
N GLN A 169 6.17 9.78 -16.84
CA GLN A 169 7.19 9.84 -15.78
C GLN A 169 8.24 8.75 -15.97
N TYR A 170 7.81 7.52 -16.22
CA TYR A 170 8.68 6.35 -16.33
C TYR A 170 9.06 5.97 -17.76
N ASP A 171 8.48 6.64 -18.76
CA ASP A 171 8.70 6.38 -20.18
C ASP A 171 8.51 4.88 -20.54
N ALA A 172 7.52 4.26 -19.89
CA ALA A 172 7.22 2.84 -19.96
C ALA A 172 5.96 2.57 -20.81
N GLY A 173 5.97 1.49 -21.57
CA GLY A 173 4.82 1.08 -22.39
C GLY A 173 3.62 0.65 -21.56
N LEU A 174 2.42 0.74 -22.15
CA LEU A 174 1.14 0.34 -21.52
C LEU A 174 1.12 -1.12 -21.04
N SER A 175 1.92 -2.01 -21.64
CA SER A 175 2.07 -3.40 -21.18
C SER A 175 2.56 -3.49 -19.73
N SER A 176 3.32 -2.50 -19.25
CA SER A 176 3.80 -2.43 -17.87
C SER A 176 2.68 -2.24 -16.86
N LEU A 177 1.52 -1.74 -17.29
CA LEU A 177 0.33 -1.64 -16.44
C LEU A 177 -0.25 -3.01 -16.08
N GLY A 178 0.08 -4.07 -16.84
CA GLY A 178 -0.23 -5.44 -16.44
C GLY A 178 0.36 -5.78 -15.08
N ASN A 179 1.59 -5.32 -14.79
CA ASN A 179 2.23 -5.52 -13.49
C ASN A 179 1.51 -4.75 -12.38
N ILE A 180 1.05 -3.52 -12.66
CA ILE A 180 0.25 -2.73 -11.71
C ILE A 180 -1.09 -3.40 -11.42
N PHE A 181 -1.76 -3.92 -12.45
CA PHE A 181 -3.02 -4.64 -12.30
C PHE A 181 -2.84 -5.92 -11.47
N VAL A 182 -1.83 -6.73 -11.78
CA VAL A 182 -1.52 -7.96 -11.04
C VAL A 182 -1.11 -7.66 -9.60
N SER A 183 -0.23 -6.68 -9.38
CA SER A 183 0.12 -6.20 -8.04
C SER A 183 -1.11 -5.74 -7.27
N GLY A 184 -2.02 -5.02 -7.94
CA GLY A 184 -3.28 -4.58 -7.37
C GLY A 184 -4.18 -5.72 -6.92
N ILE A 185 -4.20 -6.86 -7.64
CA ILE A 185 -4.89 -8.09 -7.22
C ILE A 185 -4.25 -8.63 -5.94
N PHE A 186 -2.93 -8.75 -5.88
CA PHE A 186 -2.23 -9.24 -4.68
C PHE A 186 -2.50 -8.37 -3.46
N LEU A 187 -2.36 -7.05 -3.60
CA LEU A 187 -2.67 -6.09 -2.53
C LEU A 187 -4.12 -6.19 -2.06
N PHE A 188 -5.05 -6.35 -3.02
CA PHE A 188 -6.44 -6.57 -2.70
C PHE A 188 -6.65 -7.86 -1.88
N LEU A 189 -6.05 -8.99 -2.28
CA LEU A 189 -6.14 -10.26 -1.56
C LEU A 189 -5.56 -10.15 -0.16
N ILE A 190 -4.39 -9.51 0.00
CA ILE A 190 -3.77 -9.27 1.30
C ILE A 190 -4.72 -8.47 2.20
N TYR A 191 -5.25 -7.35 1.70
CA TYR A 191 -6.20 -6.56 2.48
C TYR A 191 -7.50 -7.33 2.76
N PHE A 192 -7.97 -8.14 1.81
CA PHE A 192 -9.18 -8.93 1.96
C PHE A 192 -9.07 -9.95 3.10
N MET A 193 -7.94 -10.63 3.19
CA MET A 193 -7.66 -11.65 4.20
C MET A 193 -7.35 -11.05 5.57
N THR A 194 -6.59 -9.95 5.61
CA THR A 194 -6.07 -9.40 6.87
C THR A 194 -6.92 -8.28 7.46
N ARG A 195 -7.70 -7.57 6.63
CA ARG A 195 -8.41 -6.33 6.99
C ARG A 195 -7.49 -5.28 7.62
N ASN A 196 -6.20 -5.32 7.32
CA ASN A 196 -5.19 -4.47 7.93
C ASN A 196 -4.49 -3.62 6.84
N VAL A 197 -4.92 -2.36 6.71
CA VAL A 197 -4.36 -1.44 5.69
C VAL A 197 -2.88 -1.18 5.91
N VAL A 198 -2.41 -1.19 7.17
CA VAL A 198 -1.02 -0.88 7.50
C VAL A 198 -0.11 -2.00 6.99
N TYR A 199 -0.51 -3.25 7.20
CA TYR A 199 0.20 -4.40 6.65
C TYR A 199 0.26 -4.36 5.12
N THR A 200 -0.88 -4.13 4.47
CA THR A 200 -0.95 -4.01 3.01
C THR A 200 -0.09 -2.87 2.48
N ALA A 201 -0.09 -1.71 3.15
CA ALA A 201 0.66 -0.54 2.73
C ALA A 201 2.17 -0.69 2.96
N LEU A 202 2.61 -1.33 4.06
CA LEU A 202 4.02 -1.64 4.28
C LEU A 202 4.56 -2.52 3.16
N PHE A 203 3.81 -3.56 2.79
CA PHE A 203 4.14 -4.42 1.66
C PHE A 203 4.18 -3.66 0.33
N HIS A 204 3.14 -2.87 0.02
CA HIS A 204 3.10 -2.03 -1.16
C HIS A 204 4.30 -1.06 -1.22
N ALA A 205 4.56 -0.31 -0.14
CA ALA A 205 5.67 0.64 -0.07
C ALA A 205 7.03 -0.03 -0.31
N PHE A 206 7.20 -1.27 0.17
CA PHE A 206 8.41 -2.04 0.00
C PHE A 206 8.60 -2.50 -1.45
N CYS A 207 7.51 -2.98 -2.09
CA CYS A 207 7.48 -3.33 -3.50
C CYS A 207 7.77 -2.14 -4.45
N ASN A 208 7.56 -0.90 -3.99
CA ASN A 208 7.89 0.30 -4.77
C ASN A 208 9.40 0.62 -4.77
N ASN A 209 10.19 0.08 -3.83
CA ASN A 209 11.63 0.32 -3.75
C ASN A 209 12.43 -0.98 -3.63
N PRO A 210 12.30 -1.90 -4.60
CA PRO A 210 12.88 -3.22 -4.49
C PRO A 210 14.41 -3.20 -4.47
N LYS A 211 15.00 -2.29 -5.23
CA LYS A 211 16.45 -2.23 -5.46
C LYS A 211 17.30 -1.97 -4.22
N PHE A 212 16.70 -1.47 -3.15
CA PHE A 212 17.43 -1.03 -1.96
C PHE A 212 17.61 -2.10 -0.89
N VAL A 213 17.03 -3.27 -1.09
CA VAL A 213 17.05 -4.35 -0.08
C VAL A 213 17.84 -5.55 -0.59
N THR A 214 17.97 -5.72 -1.92
CA THR A 214 18.42 -7.02 -2.47
C THR A 214 19.17 -6.86 -3.80
N GLU A 215 20.41 -7.33 -3.87
CA GLU A 215 21.15 -7.50 -5.14
C GLU A 215 20.82 -8.82 -5.85
N SER A 216 20.22 -9.79 -5.15
CA SER A 216 19.76 -11.07 -5.72
C SER A 216 18.48 -10.92 -6.57
N THR A 217 18.47 -11.58 -7.73
CA THR A 217 17.34 -11.64 -8.66
C THR A 217 16.15 -12.46 -8.14
N LEU A 218 16.36 -13.35 -7.16
CA LEU A 218 15.32 -14.26 -6.62
C LEU A 218 14.65 -13.75 -5.35
N ASN A 219 15.23 -12.76 -4.67
CA ASN A 219 14.75 -12.29 -3.38
C ASN A 219 13.28 -11.80 -3.41
N TRP A 220 12.84 -11.20 -4.52
CA TRP A 220 11.43 -10.84 -4.72
C TRP A 220 10.49 -12.02 -4.60
N GLN A 221 10.86 -13.18 -5.16
CA GLN A 221 10.01 -14.37 -5.10
C GLN A 221 9.86 -14.85 -3.65
N TYR A 222 10.95 -14.88 -2.88
CA TYR A 222 10.91 -15.22 -1.46
C TYR A 222 10.14 -14.20 -0.62
N PHE A 223 10.22 -12.91 -0.98
CA PHE A 223 9.45 -11.86 -0.32
C PHE A 223 7.95 -12.01 -0.57
N TYR A 224 7.52 -12.19 -1.83
CA TYR A 224 6.11 -12.47 -2.17
C TYR A 224 5.62 -13.75 -1.48
N ALA A 225 6.43 -14.81 -1.45
CA ALA A 225 6.08 -16.06 -0.78
C ALA A 225 5.90 -15.87 0.73
N SER A 226 6.80 -15.15 1.40
CA SER A 226 6.72 -14.87 2.83
C SER A 226 5.48 -14.06 3.19
N ILE A 227 5.18 -13.03 2.40
CA ILE A 227 3.98 -12.20 2.56
C ILE A 227 2.71 -13.03 2.37
N PHE A 228 2.70 -13.92 1.38
CA PHE A 228 1.58 -14.82 1.13
C PHE A 228 1.35 -15.79 2.29
N LEU A 229 2.42 -16.40 2.82
CA LEU A 229 2.35 -17.29 3.99
C LEU A 229 1.79 -16.56 5.22
N VAL A 230 2.30 -15.37 5.54
CA VAL A 230 1.80 -14.56 6.66
C VAL A 230 0.34 -14.16 6.46
N THR A 231 -0.05 -13.84 5.21
CA THR A 231 -1.44 -13.49 4.85
C THR A 231 -2.40 -14.68 5.04
N ILE A 232 -2.01 -15.88 4.61
CA ILE A 232 -2.82 -17.11 4.80
C ILE A 232 -2.91 -17.50 6.27
N ALA A 233 -1.83 -17.32 7.04
CA ALA A 233 -1.83 -17.61 8.47
C ALA A 233 -2.71 -16.65 9.29
N TRP A 234 -3.03 -15.47 8.74
CA TRP A 234 -3.74 -14.40 9.45
C TRP A 234 -5.08 -14.82 10.09
N PRO A 235 -6.01 -15.51 9.39
CA PRO A 235 -7.29 -15.90 9.98
C PRO A 235 -7.11 -16.91 11.13
N LEU A 236 -6.10 -17.78 11.05
CA LEU A 236 -5.79 -18.74 12.11
C LEU A 236 -5.36 -18.01 13.39
N ILE A 237 -4.54 -16.96 13.25
CA ILE A 237 -4.08 -16.12 14.36
C ILE A 237 -5.28 -15.39 15.00
N GLU A 238 -6.16 -14.78 14.20
CA GLU A 238 -7.33 -14.06 14.74
C GLU A 238 -8.32 -15.01 15.47
N ASN A 239 -8.57 -16.20 14.91
CA ASN A 239 -9.46 -17.18 15.53
C ASN A 239 -8.95 -17.66 16.90
N GLN A 240 -7.63 -17.89 17.03
CA GLN A 240 -7.03 -18.26 18.30
C GLN A 240 -7.10 -17.13 19.34
N VAL A 241 -6.90 -15.88 18.93
CA VAL A 241 -7.03 -14.71 19.81
C VAL A 241 -8.48 -14.54 20.28
N ALA A 242 -9.46 -14.74 19.40
CA ALA A 242 -10.88 -14.69 19.76
C ALA A 242 -11.25 -15.79 20.77
N LYS A 243 -10.82 -17.03 20.52
CA LYS A 243 -11.06 -18.17 21.43
C LYS A 243 -10.55 -17.90 22.85
N ARG A 244 -9.30 -17.42 22.97
CA ARG A 244 -8.69 -17.10 24.28
C ARG A 244 -9.37 -15.94 25.03
N ARG A 245 -10.12 -15.08 24.34
CA ARG A 245 -10.89 -14.00 24.99
C ARG A 245 -12.16 -14.55 25.62
N MET A 246 -12.89 -15.38 24.88
CA MET A 246 -14.09 -16.04 25.39
C MET A 246 -13.76 -16.91 26.62
N GLU A 247 -12.69 -17.71 26.56
CA GLU A 247 -12.24 -18.52 27.70
C GLU A 247 -11.86 -17.71 28.95
N LYS A 248 -11.48 -16.43 28.81
CA LYS A 248 -11.19 -15.56 29.97
C LYS A 248 -12.44 -14.90 30.54
N GLU A 249 -13.44 -14.65 29.71
CA GLU A 249 -14.72 -14.08 30.13
C GLU A 249 -15.58 -15.11 30.87
N ASP A 250 -15.43 -16.41 30.57
CA ASP A 250 -16.16 -17.50 31.23
C ASP A 250 -15.60 -17.88 32.62
N VAL A 251 -14.43 -17.36 33.01
CA VAL A 251 -13.72 -17.73 34.27
C VAL A 251 -13.78 -16.61 35.33
N GLY A 252 -14.40 -15.47 35.03
CA GLY A 252 -14.54 -14.32 35.94
C GLY A 252 -15.99 -14.09 36.38
#